data_AF-A0A2I0GLN0-F1
#
_entry.id   AF-A0A2I0GLN0-F1
#
_cell.length_a   1.000
_cell.length_b   1.000
_cell.length_c   1.000
_cell.angle_alpha   90.00
_cell.angle_beta   90.00
_cell.angle_gamma   90.00
#
_symmetry.space_group_name_H-M   'P 1'
#
loop_
_entity.id
_entity.type
_entity.pdbx_description
1 polymer ?
#
loop_
_entity_poly.entity_id
_entity_poly.type
_entity_poly.pdbx_seq_one_letter_code
_entity_poly.pdbx_strand_id
1 'polypeptide(L)'
;MTIYISAKLGSNRKGRFLHSIVQAQPLTSDWQSNPPQQGLLLVQGDELNQVEDWRTLYHWSMQTGCAALVVDPLTSKTDCWQAPELEIDWHLAAAPNIIDANTDGLTKLLADEITQKIVGFSGSSNATLHQIADVIHTRYIRKHSNSGLFAMTTLPLWSLNLLNHSDILLDWLNWLITHSGDTTPSIVEVNKADFIPDKKDEVVLLLIYAIPGLTAKEICQHQTVKILFDTSTLAIEQRWLDLYQYGFISENRLTEKGSNVLMNSDYWAYAELLCEQLRTGTQ
;
A
#
# COMPACT_ATOMS: atom_id res chain seq x y z
N MET A 1 0.38 3.61 3.49
CA MET A 1 0.80 2.55 4.46
C MET A 1 2.14 2.92 5.04
N THR A 2 2.49 2.38 6.21
CA THR A 2 3.74 2.65 6.93
C THR A 2 4.92 1.89 6.31
N ILE A 3 6.10 2.50 6.33
CA ILE A 3 7.39 1.85 6.01
C ILE A 3 8.04 1.45 7.34
N TYR A 4 8.33 0.16 7.48
CA TYR A 4 9.02 -0.42 8.63
C TYR A 4 10.43 -0.86 8.23
N ILE A 5 11.37 -0.75 9.16
CA ILE A 5 12.69 -1.40 9.07
C ILE A 5 12.81 -2.42 10.19
N SER A 6 13.42 -3.57 9.90
CA SER A 6 13.70 -4.58 10.93
C SER A 6 14.47 -3.97 12.11
N ALA A 7 14.36 -4.58 13.30
CA ALA A 7 15.07 -4.12 14.48
C ALA A 7 16.60 -4.09 14.23
N LYS A 8 17.14 -5.09 13.53
CA LYS A 8 18.58 -5.20 13.24
C LYS A 8 19.02 -4.14 12.21
N LEU A 9 18.27 -3.91 11.12
CA LEU A 9 18.57 -2.82 10.19
C LEU A 9 18.47 -1.46 10.89
N GLY A 10 17.41 -1.23 11.66
CA GLY A 10 17.19 0.01 12.42
C GLY A 10 18.29 0.32 13.43
N SER A 11 18.95 -0.71 13.98
CA SER A 11 20.07 -0.54 14.92
C SER A 11 21.38 -0.08 14.27
N ASN A 12 21.53 -0.23 12.95
CA ASN A 12 22.78 0.05 12.25
C ASN A 12 22.76 1.42 11.53
N ARG A 13 23.86 1.79 10.86
CA ARG A 13 23.97 3.09 10.16
C ARG A 13 23.00 3.20 8.98
N LYS A 14 22.76 2.12 8.24
CA LYS A 14 21.88 2.10 7.06
C LYS A 14 20.42 2.33 7.47
N GLY A 15 19.94 1.64 8.51
CA GLY A 15 18.58 1.85 9.01
C GLY A 15 18.37 3.23 9.62
N ARG A 16 19.34 3.77 10.37
CA ARG A 16 19.27 5.16 10.88
C ARG A 16 19.17 6.19 9.76
N PHE A 17 19.88 5.98 8.65
CA PHE A 17 19.76 6.81 7.46
C PHE A 17 18.34 6.77 6.89
N LEU A 18 17.79 5.57 6.67
CA LEU A 18 16.42 5.39 6.16
C LEU A 18 15.37 6.01 7.09
N HIS A 19 15.50 5.83 8.40
CA HIS A 19 14.64 6.51 9.38
C HIS A 19 14.72 8.04 9.25
N SER A 20 15.93 8.60 9.07
CA SER A 20 16.08 10.06 8.96
C SER A 20 15.51 10.66 7.69
N ILE A 21 15.54 9.92 6.57
CA ILE A 21 15.17 10.45 5.25
C ILE A 21 13.72 10.16 4.91
N VAL A 22 13.25 8.93 5.12
CA VAL A 22 11.90 8.50 4.73
C VAL A 22 11.01 8.18 5.93
N GLN A 23 11.43 8.54 7.14
CA GLN A 23 10.67 8.31 8.38
C GLN A 23 10.29 6.83 8.59
N ALA A 24 11.11 5.91 8.07
CA ALA A 24 10.87 4.48 8.23
C ALA A 24 10.93 4.07 9.70
N GLN A 25 9.89 3.40 10.20
CA GLN A 25 9.73 3.08 11.61
C GLN A 25 10.49 1.79 11.96
N PRO A 26 11.48 1.84 12.87
CA PRO A 26 12.13 0.62 13.35
C PRO A 26 11.16 -0.22 14.17
N LEU A 27 11.11 -1.51 13.87
CA LEU A 27 10.39 -2.47 14.70
C LEU A 27 11.07 -2.61 16.07
N THR A 28 10.26 -2.72 17.12
CA THR A 28 10.72 -2.94 18.49
C THR A 28 10.94 -4.41 18.82
N SER A 29 10.40 -5.31 18.00
CA SER A 29 10.49 -6.77 18.15
C SER A 29 11.02 -7.42 16.88
N ASP A 30 11.44 -8.68 17.02
CA ASP A 30 11.92 -9.49 15.91
C ASP A 30 10.79 -9.76 14.90
N TRP A 31 11.03 -9.48 13.63
CA TRP A 31 9.98 -9.53 12.60
C TRP A 31 9.60 -10.97 12.24
N GLN A 32 10.50 -11.94 12.45
CA GLN A 32 10.23 -13.36 12.23
C GLN A 32 9.12 -13.86 13.15
N SER A 33 9.08 -13.37 14.40
CA SER A 33 8.08 -13.77 15.39
C SER A 33 6.85 -12.86 15.38
N ASN A 34 7.04 -11.58 15.09
CA ASN A 34 5.99 -10.56 15.15
C ASN A 34 6.16 -9.55 14.01
N PRO A 35 5.85 -9.95 12.75
CA PRO A 35 5.90 -9.02 11.63
C PRO A 35 4.77 -7.98 11.74
N PRO A 36 4.91 -6.80 11.11
CA PRO A 36 3.84 -5.81 11.11
C PRO A 36 2.58 -6.36 10.40
N GLN A 37 1.41 -5.88 10.81
CA GLN A 37 0.14 -6.37 10.24
C GLN A 37 0.01 -6.07 8.73
N GLN A 38 0.48 -4.90 8.30
CA GLN A 38 0.49 -4.45 6.91
C GLN A 38 1.52 -3.35 6.72
N GLY A 39 1.89 -3.06 5.48
CA GLY A 39 2.83 -2.03 5.08
C GLY A 39 4.08 -2.61 4.42
N LEU A 40 5.09 -1.77 4.26
CA LEU A 40 6.36 -2.15 3.64
C LEU A 40 7.39 -2.48 4.73
N LEU A 41 7.91 -3.70 4.77
CA LEU A 41 8.98 -4.12 5.67
C LEU A 41 10.32 -4.22 4.93
N LEU A 42 11.31 -3.46 5.36
CA LEU A 42 12.69 -3.53 4.88
C LEU A 42 13.50 -4.45 5.80
N VAL A 43 14.12 -5.47 5.20
CA VAL A 43 14.99 -6.43 5.89
C VAL A 43 16.34 -6.46 5.17
N GLN A 44 17.43 -6.43 5.93
CA GLN A 44 18.76 -6.53 5.35
C GLN A 44 19.11 -8.01 5.03
N GLY A 45 19.80 -8.25 3.92
CA GLY A 45 20.16 -9.60 3.48
C GLY A 45 20.99 -10.41 4.49
N ASP A 46 21.72 -9.74 5.39
CA ASP A 46 22.50 -10.37 6.46
C ASP A 46 21.65 -10.89 7.63
N GLU A 47 20.37 -10.54 7.68
CA GLU A 47 19.39 -11.07 8.63
C GLU A 47 18.85 -12.43 8.17
N LEU A 48 18.82 -12.66 6.87
CA LEU A 48 18.19 -13.83 6.24
C LEU A 48 19.21 -14.95 6.07
N ASN A 49 19.45 -15.69 7.16
CA ASN A 49 20.55 -16.65 7.26
C ASN A 49 20.16 -18.07 6.93
N GLN A 50 18.87 -18.40 7.04
CA GLN A 50 18.30 -19.71 6.82
C GLN A 50 17.14 -19.63 5.83
N VAL A 51 16.81 -20.76 5.19
CA VAL A 51 15.63 -20.87 4.30
C VAL A 51 14.36 -20.41 5.02
N GLU A 52 14.25 -20.69 6.33
CA GLU A 52 13.08 -20.31 7.14
C GLU A 52 12.88 -18.79 7.23
N ASP A 53 13.96 -18.02 7.32
CA ASP A 53 13.88 -16.56 7.38
C ASP A 53 13.26 -16.03 6.07
N TRP A 54 13.78 -16.50 4.93
CA TRP A 54 13.26 -16.16 3.61
C TRP A 54 11.82 -16.60 3.43
N ARG A 55 11.49 -17.82 3.86
CA ARG A 55 10.13 -18.37 3.80
C ARG A 55 9.13 -17.55 4.61
N THR A 56 9.51 -17.15 5.82
CA THR A 56 8.68 -16.32 6.70
C THR A 56 8.42 -14.96 6.05
N LEU A 57 9.48 -14.29 5.57
CA LEU A 57 9.36 -12.99 4.93
C LEU A 57 8.54 -13.07 3.63
N TYR A 58 8.81 -14.07 2.80
CA TYR A 58 8.10 -14.29 1.54
C TYR A 58 6.61 -14.51 1.79
N HIS A 59 6.23 -15.45 2.67
CA HIS A 59 4.83 -15.73 2.97
C HIS A 59 4.09 -14.52 3.57
N TRP A 60 4.73 -13.79 4.50
CA TRP A 60 4.14 -12.57 5.03
C TRP A 60 3.92 -11.53 3.92
N SER A 61 4.92 -11.32 3.07
CA SER A 61 4.84 -10.34 1.97
C SER A 61 3.88 -10.72 0.85
N MET A 62 3.37 -11.96 0.80
CA MET A 62 2.36 -12.34 -0.19
C MET A 62 0.94 -11.95 0.24
N GLN A 63 0.75 -11.55 1.51
CA GLN A 63 -0.54 -11.10 2.03
C GLN A 63 -0.90 -9.71 1.49
N THR A 64 -2.20 -9.47 1.25
CA THR A 64 -2.68 -8.17 0.76
C THR A 64 -2.29 -7.04 1.71
N GLY A 65 -1.76 -5.96 1.15
CA GLY A 65 -1.26 -4.81 1.89
C GLY A 65 0.11 -5.01 2.54
N CYS A 66 0.77 -6.15 2.32
CA CYS A 66 2.12 -6.42 2.80
C CYS A 66 3.11 -6.36 1.64
N ALA A 67 4.14 -5.53 1.78
CA ALA A 67 5.29 -5.52 0.90
C ALA A 67 6.55 -5.86 1.69
N ALA A 68 7.39 -6.76 1.20
CA ALA A 68 8.74 -6.93 1.73
C ALA A 68 9.77 -6.42 0.73
N LEU A 69 10.79 -5.75 1.22
CA LEU A 69 11.97 -5.37 0.45
C LEU A 69 13.22 -5.88 1.13
N VAL A 70 13.88 -6.85 0.51
CA VAL A 70 15.22 -7.27 0.90
C VAL A 70 16.23 -6.29 0.32
N VAL A 71 16.97 -5.62 1.20
CA VAL A 71 18.05 -4.70 0.83
C VAL A 71 19.39 -5.34 1.10
N ASP A 72 20.43 -4.97 0.35
CA ASP A 72 21.79 -5.50 0.53
C ASP A 72 21.86 -7.04 0.50
N PRO A 73 21.27 -7.72 -0.51
CA PRO A 73 21.29 -9.17 -0.57
C PRO A 73 22.73 -9.70 -0.71
N LEU A 74 23.02 -10.83 -0.07
CA LEU A 74 24.38 -11.39 -0.01
C LEU A 74 24.47 -12.66 -0.87
N THR A 75 25.39 -12.70 -1.84
CA THR A 75 25.59 -13.86 -2.73
C THR A 75 25.87 -15.16 -1.94
N SER A 76 26.49 -15.08 -0.77
CA SER A 76 26.72 -16.22 0.12
C SER A 76 25.44 -16.87 0.68
N LYS A 77 24.28 -16.24 0.49
CA LYS A 77 22.97 -16.71 0.96
C LYS A 77 22.06 -17.18 -0.18
N THR A 78 22.59 -17.29 -1.41
CA THR A 78 21.81 -17.64 -2.61
C THR A 78 21.01 -18.93 -2.44
N ASP A 79 21.63 -19.97 -1.86
CA ASP A 79 21.00 -21.26 -1.61
C ASP A 79 19.76 -21.16 -0.70
N CYS A 80 19.69 -20.14 0.17
CA CYS A 80 18.57 -19.98 1.10
C CYS A 80 17.30 -19.48 0.39
N TRP A 81 17.42 -18.55 -0.57
CA TRP A 81 16.26 -18.03 -1.28
C TRP A 81 15.92 -18.83 -2.54
N GLN A 82 16.88 -19.56 -3.11
CA GLN A 82 16.65 -20.51 -4.21
C GLN A 82 16.11 -21.87 -3.74
N ALA A 83 15.71 -21.97 -2.47
CA ALA A 83 15.08 -23.16 -1.96
C ALA A 83 13.80 -23.49 -2.79
N PRO A 84 13.54 -24.77 -3.11
CA PRO A 84 12.44 -25.17 -3.99
C PRO A 84 11.07 -24.61 -3.61
N GLU A 85 10.85 -24.32 -2.32
CA GLU A 85 9.59 -23.82 -1.77
C GLU A 85 9.30 -22.35 -2.09
N LEU A 86 10.32 -21.57 -2.49
CA LEU A 86 10.20 -20.11 -2.63
C LEU A 86 9.94 -19.65 -4.08
N GLU A 87 10.14 -20.51 -5.08
CA GLU A 87 10.04 -20.18 -6.52
C GLU A 87 10.88 -18.95 -6.95
N ILE A 88 11.89 -18.57 -6.16
CA ILE A 88 12.81 -17.45 -6.44
C ILE A 88 14.07 -18.03 -7.10
N ASP A 89 14.22 -17.83 -8.41
CA ASP A 89 15.40 -18.28 -9.17
C ASP A 89 16.49 -17.20 -9.29
N TRP A 90 16.40 -16.16 -8.48
CA TRP A 90 17.24 -14.98 -8.58
C TRP A 90 18.68 -15.26 -8.17
N HIS A 91 19.64 -14.65 -8.84
CA HIS A 91 21.04 -14.61 -8.45
C HIS A 91 21.64 -13.22 -8.69
N LEU A 92 22.66 -12.89 -7.90
CA LEU A 92 23.38 -11.64 -8.02
C LEU A 92 24.54 -11.80 -9.00
N ALA A 93 24.64 -10.90 -9.96
CA ALA A 93 25.75 -10.82 -10.90
C ALA A 93 26.35 -9.42 -10.88
N ALA A 94 27.60 -9.28 -11.30
CA ALA A 94 28.19 -7.95 -11.48
C ALA A 94 27.40 -7.14 -12.52
N ALA A 95 27.15 -5.87 -12.22
CA ALA A 95 26.59 -4.94 -13.20
C ALA A 95 27.72 -4.46 -14.14
N PRO A 96 27.47 -4.34 -15.45
CA PRO A 96 28.39 -3.66 -16.35
C PRO A 96 28.46 -2.16 -16.00
N ASN A 97 29.50 -1.48 -16.47
CA ASN A 97 29.54 -0.02 -16.39
C ASN A 97 28.34 0.56 -17.16
N ILE A 98 27.50 1.32 -16.45
CA ILE A 98 26.34 1.97 -17.02
C ILE A 98 26.83 3.27 -17.67
N ILE A 99 26.80 3.31 -19.00
CA ILE A 99 27.19 4.49 -19.76
C ILE A 99 25.93 5.08 -20.36
N ASP A 100 25.63 6.33 -19.97
CA ASP A 100 24.64 7.21 -20.61
C ASP A 100 23.26 6.57 -20.77
N ALA A 101 22.66 6.16 -19.64
CA ALA A 101 21.30 5.68 -19.66
C ALA A 101 20.33 6.87 -19.52
N ASN A 102 19.39 6.98 -20.45
CA ASN A 102 18.30 7.94 -20.40
C ASN A 102 17.28 7.52 -19.31
N THR A 103 17.70 7.62 -18.05
CA THR A 103 16.92 7.26 -16.86
C THR A 103 16.62 8.48 -16.00
N ASP A 104 15.55 8.35 -15.23
CA ASP A 104 15.05 9.35 -14.30
C ASP A 104 14.85 8.77 -12.90
N GLY A 105 14.53 9.62 -11.93
CA GLY A 105 14.21 9.21 -10.56
C GLY A 105 15.38 8.58 -9.81
N LEU A 106 15.06 7.63 -8.92
CA LEU A 106 16.02 7.05 -7.97
C LEU A 106 17.20 6.37 -8.68
N THR A 107 16.92 5.65 -9.76
CA THR A 107 17.92 4.89 -10.51
C THR A 107 18.98 5.79 -11.13
N LYS A 108 18.60 7.00 -11.59
CA LYS A 108 19.55 7.98 -12.12
C LYS A 108 20.51 8.48 -11.04
N LEU A 109 19.99 8.79 -9.85
CA LEU A 109 20.78 9.30 -8.73
C LEU A 109 21.81 8.29 -8.22
N LEU A 110 21.54 7.00 -8.40
CA LEU A 110 22.35 5.90 -7.90
C LEU A 110 23.12 5.16 -9.00
N ALA A 111 23.02 5.59 -10.26
CA ALA A 111 23.53 4.85 -11.41
C ALA A 111 25.01 4.46 -11.26
N ASP A 112 25.85 5.39 -10.81
CA ASP A 112 27.29 5.20 -10.62
C ASP A 112 27.63 4.27 -9.43
N GLU A 113 26.67 3.97 -8.57
CA GLU A 113 26.83 3.09 -7.41
C GLU A 113 26.27 1.68 -7.64
N ILE A 114 25.62 1.44 -8.79
CA ILE A 114 25.09 0.11 -9.14
C ILE A 114 26.25 -0.79 -9.56
N THR A 115 26.67 -1.64 -8.63
CA THR A 115 27.75 -2.62 -8.86
C THR A 115 27.24 -4.03 -9.11
N GLN A 116 25.97 -4.29 -8.80
CA GLN A 116 25.34 -5.60 -8.91
C GLN A 116 23.96 -5.52 -9.55
N LYS A 117 23.60 -6.58 -10.28
CA LYS A 117 22.29 -6.80 -10.88
C LYS A 117 21.69 -8.11 -10.42
N ILE A 118 20.37 -8.20 -10.50
CA ILE A 118 19.57 -9.39 -10.19
C ILE A 118 19.18 -10.06 -11.51
N VAL A 119 19.60 -11.31 -11.67
CA VAL A 119 19.32 -12.14 -12.84
C VAL A 119 18.41 -13.30 -12.42
N GLY A 120 17.42 -13.62 -13.24
CA GLY A 120 16.45 -14.69 -13.00
C GLY A 120 15.26 -14.56 -13.95
N PHE A 121 14.36 -15.52 -13.93
CA PHE A 121 13.12 -15.52 -14.71
C PHE A 121 11.90 -15.21 -13.84
N SER A 122 11.91 -15.63 -12.57
CA SER A 122 10.78 -15.42 -11.67
C SER A 122 10.53 -13.93 -11.43
N GLY A 123 9.24 -13.57 -11.33
CA GLY A 123 8.80 -12.23 -11.01
C GLY A 123 8.90 -11.23 -12.17
N SER A 124 9.02 -9.95 -11.83
CA SER A 124 8.99 -8.83 -12.76
C SER A 124 9.89 -7.69 -12.28
N SER A 125 10.14 -6.74 -13.17
CA SER A 125 10.84 -5.48 -12.89
C SER A 125 10.12 -4.36 -13.63
N ASN A 126 9.96 -3.21 -12.98
CA ASN A 126 9.41 -2.04 -13.62
C ASN A 126 10.47 -1.42 -14.54
N ALA A 127 10.07 -1.09 -15.78
CA ALA A 127 11.01 -0.68 -16.81
C ALA A 127 11.71 0.66 -16.56
N THR A 128 11.12 1.54 -15.75
CA THR A 128 11.63 2.87 -15.45
C THR A 128 12.18 2.98 -14.03
N LEU A 129 11.63 2.20 -13.09
CA LEU A 129 12.00 2.30 -11.67
C LEU A 129 12.99 1.24 -11.20
N HIS A 130 13.04 0.08 -11.84
CA HIS A 130 13.74 -1.11 -11.33
C HIS A 130 14.87 -1.60 -12.24
N GLN A 131 15.09 -0.91 -13.35
CA GLN A 131 16.12 -1.24 -14.32
C GLN A 131 16.74 0.01 -14.92
N ILE A 132 17.96 -0.14 -15.41
CA ILE A 132 18.71 0.87 -16.17
C ILE A 132 19.40 0.17 -17.34
N ALA A 133 19.03 0.55 -18.56
CA ALA A 133 19.34 -0.26 -19.75
C ALA A 133 18.97 -1.74 -19.50
N ASP A 134 19.95 -2.65 -19.61
CA ASP A 134 19.77 -4.09 -19.40
C ASP A 134 20.10 -4.55 -17.95
N VAL A 135 20.29 -3.60 -17.03
CA VAL A 135 20.67 -3.86 -15.64
C VAL A 135 19.45 -3.79 -14.76
N ILE A 136 18.94 -4.95 -14.33
CA ILE A 136 17.85 -5.03 -13.37
C ILE A 136 18.44 -4.99 -11.96
N HIS A 137 18.24 -3.87 -11.24
CA HIS A 137 18.72 -3.70 -9.87
C HIS A 137 17.64 -4.01 -8.82
N THR A 138 16.38 -4.13 -9.24
CA THR A 138 15.28 -4.54 -8.36
C THR A 138 14.39 -5.53 -9.08
N ARG A 139 14.06 -6.64 -8.42
CA ARG A 139 13.03 -7.58 -8.89
C ARG A 139 11.98 -7.77 -7.82
N TYR A 140 10.76 -8.04 -8.26
CA TYR A 140 9.66 -8.35 -7.37
C TYR A 140 8.83 -9.54 -7.87
N ILE A 141 8.21 -10.27 -6.94
CA ILE A 141 7.21 -11.31 -7.18
C ILE A 141 5.88 -10.83 -6.62
N ARG A 142 4.82 -11.07 -7.39
CA ARG A 142 3.42 -10.96 -6.97
C ARG A 142 2.64 -12.11 -7.59
N LYS A 143 1.61 -12.61 -6.92
CA LYS A 143 0.74 -13.66 -7.46
C LYS A 143 -0.36 -13.10 -8.35
N HIS A 144 -0.94 -11.97 -7.96
CA HIS A 144 -1.98 -11.26 -8.71
C HIS A 144 -2.01 -9.77 -8.29
N SER A 145 -2.87 -8.95 -8.89
CA SER A 145 -2.95 -7.50 -8.61
C SER A 145 -3.28 -7.17 -7.15
N ASN A 146 -4.03 -8.06 -6.48
CA ASN A 146 -4.50 -7.84 -5.10
C ASN A 146 -3.65 -8.60 -4.05
N SER A 147 -2.54 -9.22 -4.46
CA SER A 147 -1.64 -9.89 -3.51
C SER A 147 -0.62 -8.89 -3.00
N GLY A 148 0.02 -9.25 -1.89
CA GLY A 148 1.24 -8.58 -1.48
C GLY A 148 2.37 -8.71 -2.49
N LEU A 149 3.50 -8.09 -2.16
CA LEU A 149 4.67 -7.99 -3.02
C LEU A 149 5.95 -8.34 -2.26
N PHE A 150 6.71 -9.30 -2.79
CA PHE A 150 8.07 -9.58 -2.33
C PHE A 150 9.07 -8.96 -3.30
N ALA A 151 10.01 -8.16 -2.82
CA ALA A 151 11.04 -7.56 -3.65
C ALA A 151 12.45 -7.74 -3.06
N MET A 152 13.44 -7.70 -3.95
CA MET A 152 14.84 -7.63 -3.61
C MET A 152 15.50 -6.54 -4.44
N THR A 153 16.37 -5.74 -3.83
CA THR A 153 17.10 -4.68 -4.50
C THR A 153 18.60 -4.68 -4.18
N THR A 154 19.41 -4.40 -5.20
CA THR A 154 20.84 -4.13 -5.08
C THR A 154 21.14 -2.62 -5.01
N LEU A 155 20.12 -1.75 -5.06
CA LEU A 155 20.33 -0.32 -4.92
C LEU A 155 20.85 0.04 -3.52
N PRO A 156 21.88 0.90 -3.42
CA PRO A 156 22.37 1.40 -2.15
C PRO A 156 21.44 2.49 -1.60
N LEU A 157 20.33 2.09 -0.98
CA LEU A 157 19.30 3.00 -0.44
C LEU A 157 19.80 3.89 0.73
N TRP A 158 21.06 3.77 1.11
CA TRP A 158 21.76 4.57 2.12
C TRP A 158 22.87 5.44 1.52
N SER A 159 22.85 5.66 0.20
CA SER A 159 23.79 6.55 -0.47
C SER A 159 23.63 8.00 -0.02
N LEU A 160 24.75 8.71 0.12
CA LEU A 160 24.76 10.15 0.38
C LEU A 160 24.11 10.96 -0.74
N ASN A 161 24.05 10.42 -1.96
CA ASN A 161 23.36 11.04 -3.09
C ASN A 161 21.84 11.17 -2.85
N LEU A 162 21.28 10.48 -1.84
CA LEU A 162 19.85 10.55 -1.50
C LEU A 162 19.52 11.60 -0.43
N LEU A 163 20.51 12.26 0.19
CA LEU A 163 20.28 13.20 1.30
C LEU A 163 19.33 14.35 0.96
N ASN A 164 19.37 14.84 -0.28
CA ASN A 164 18.53 15.94 -0.76
C ASN A 164 17.39 15.47 -1.68
N HIS A 165 17.19 14.15 -1.79
CA HIS A 165 16.25 13.52 -2.72
C HIS A 165 15.37 12.49 -1.98
N SER A 166 14.97 12.85 -0.76
CA SER A 166 14.13 12.01 0.11
C SER A 166 12.77 11.69 -0.49
N ASP A 167 12.21 12.65 -1.22
CA ASP A 167 10.98 12.54 -1.99
C ASP A 167 11.07 11.45 -3.06
N ILE A 168 12.15 11.44 -3.84
CA ILE A 168 12.38 10.45 -4.91
C ILE A 168 12.52 9.03 -4.33
N LEU A 169 13.24 8.89 -3.21
CA LEU A 169 13.34 7.60 -2.51
C LEU A 169 11.98 7.17 -1.93
N LEU A 170 11.25 8.09 -1.34
CA LEU A 170 9.93 7.82 -0.76
C LEU A 170 8.92 7.40 -1.84
N ASP A 171 8.90 8.07 -2.99
CA ASP A 171 8.06 7.71 -4.13
C ASP A 171 8.39 6.33 -4.67
N TRP A 172 9.69 6.01 -4.75
CA TRP A 172 10.15 4.69 -5.15
C TRP A 172 9.72 3.59 -4.17
N LEU A 173 9.81 3.83 -2.85
CA LEU A 173 9.33 2.90 -1.83
C LEU A 173 7.79 2.80 -1.83
N ASN A 174 7.10 3.91 -2.04
CA ASN A 174 5.65 3.96 -2.14
C ASN A 174 5.14 3.18 -3.34
N TRP A 175 5.91 3.09 -4.43
CA TRP A 175 5.56 2.21 -5.54
C TRP A 175 5.38 0.76 -5.08
N LEU A 176 6.25 0.24 -4.20
CA LEU A 176 6.10 -1.12 -3.67
C LEU A 176 4.82 -1.26 -2.85
N ILE A 177 4.49 -0.24 -2.06
CA ILE A 177 3.27 -0.17 -1.25
C ILE A 177 2.03 -0.20 -2.15
N THR A 178 1.94 0.68 -3.14
CA THR A 178 0.76 0.75 -4.04
C THR A 178 0.61 -0.51 -4.91
N HIS A 179 1.64 -1.35 -4.98
CA HIS A 179 1.63 -2.62 -5.72
C HIS A 179 1.57 -3.86 -4.83
N SER A 180 1.40 -3.69 -3.51
CA SER A 180 1.19 -4.78 -2.55
C SER A 180 -0.28 -5.19 -2.39
N GLY A 181 -1.09 -4.86 -3.39
CA GLY A 181 -2.54 -4.97 -3.33
C GLY A 181 -3.11 -3.91 -2.40
N ASP A 182 -4.10 -3.18 -2.89
CA ASP A 182 -4.85 -2.31 -1.99
C ASP A 182 -5.59 -3.20 -1.01
N THR A 183 -5.29 -3.03 0.28
CA THR A 183 -6.37 -3.04 1.25
C THR A 183 -7.26 -1.83 0.96
N THR A 184 -7.96 -1.84 -0.18
CA THR A 184 -9.38 -1.46 -0.14
C THR A 184 -9.85 -2.18 1.09
N PRO A 185 -10.25 -1.47 2.17
CA PRO A 185 -10.42 -2.10 3.48
C PRO A 185 -11.14 -3.39 3.21
N SER A 186 -10.44 -4.52 3.39
CA SER A 186 -11.07 -5.80 3.30
C SER A 186 -12.23 -5.60 4.25
N ILE A 187 -13.43 -5.62 3.67
CA ILE A 187 -14.65 -5.79 4.41
C ILE A 187 -14.27 -6.91 5.35
N VAL A 188 -14.00 -6.55 6.61
CA VAL A 188 -13.72 -7.55 7.60
C VAL A 188 -14.93 -8.45 7.42
N GLU A 189 -14.73 -9.73 7.15
CA GLU A 189 -15.77 -10.70 7.47
C GLU A 189 -15.90 -10.68 9.01
N VAL A 190 -16.33 -9.53 9.55
CA VAL A 190 -17.18 -9.48 10.70
C VAL A 190 -18.32 -10.35 10.25
N ASN A 191 -18.64 -11.36 11.04
CA ASN A 191 -19.91 -12.07 10.93
C ASN A 191 -20.96 -11.10 10.39
N LYS A 192 -21.47 -11.38 9.17
CA LYS A 192 -22.40 -10.53 8.40
C LYS A 192 -23.73 -10.25 9.13
N ALA A 193 -23.82 -10.53 10.43
CA ALA A 193 -25.02 -10.58 11.21
C ALA A 193 -25.40 -9.25 11.91
N ASP A 194 -24.48 -8.40 12.39
CA ASP A 194 -24.89 -7.47 13.47
C ASP A 194 -24.64 -5.96 13.30
N PHE A 195 -24.22 -5.44 12.13
CA PHE A 195 -24.24 -3.98 11.93
C PHE A 195 -25.63 -3.52 11.47
N ILE A 196 -26.32 -2.84 12.37
CA ILE A 196 -27.59 -2.17 12.14
C ILE A 196 -27.29 -0.67 12.04
N PRO A 197 -27.44 -0.05 10.85
CA PRO A 197 -27.26 1.40 10.67
C PRO A 197 -28.08 2.20 11.69
N ASP A 198 -27.44 3.17 12.35
CA ASP A 198 -28.13 4.11 13.21
C ASP A 198 -28.78 5.26 12.40
N LYS A 199 -29.49 6.16 13.08
CA LYS A 199 -30.16 7.30 12.44
C LYS A 199 -29.24 8.22 11.63
N LYS A 200 -27.96 8.35 12.01
CA LYS A 200 -26.98 9.18 11.27
C LYS A 200 -26.43 8.41 10.09
N ASP A 201 -26.26 7.09 10.20
CA ASP A 201 -25.93 6.23 9.07
C ASP A 201 -27.01 6.29 7.98
N GLU A 202 -28.29 6.27 8.39
CA GLU A 202 -29.42 6.44 7.48
C GLU A 202 -29.39 7.81 6.76
N VAL A 203 -29.00 8.89 7.46
CA VAL A 203 -28.80 10.21 6.84
C VAL A 203 -27.64 10.19 5.84
N VAL A 204 -26.55 9.47 6.13
CA VAL A 204 -25.46 9.29 5.16
C VAL A 204 -25.94 8.50 3.93
N LEU A 205 -26.72 7.42 4.12
CA LEU A 205 -27.33 6.68 3.02
C LEU A 205 -28.26 7.57 2.18
N LEU A 206 -29.05 8.43 2.83
CA LEU A 206 -29.91 9.41 2.18
C LEU A 206 -29.12 10.40 1.32
N LEU A 207 -27.99 10.91 1.82
CA LEU A 207 -27.10 11.80 1.06
C LEU A 207 -26.51 11.09 -0.15
N ILE A 208 -26.05 9.84 -0.01
CA ILE A 208 -25.51 9.04 -1.12
C ILE A 208 -26.58 8.76 -2.17
N TYR A 209 -27.81 8.48 -1.74
CA TYR A 209 -28.95 8.31 -2.63
C TYR A 209 -29.23 9.59 -3.43
N ALA A 210 -29.21 10.75 -2.78
CA ALA A 210 -29.59 12.02 -3.39
C ALA A 210 -28.54 12.59 -4.36
N ILE A 211 -27.26 12.31 -4.12
CA ILE A 211 -26.13 12.75 -4.96
C ILE A 211 -25.18 11.57 -5.26
N PRO A 212 -25.62 10.58 -6.06
CA PRO A 212 -24.86 9.36 -6.29
C PRO A 212 -23.59 9.63 -7.11
N GLY A 213 -22.52 8.90 -6.80
CA GLY A 213 -21.24 8.98 -7.50
C GLY A 213 -20.21 9.91 -6.86
N LEU A 214 -20.62 10.77 -5.92
CA LEU A 214 -19.69 11.59 -5.15
C LEU A 214 -19.05 10.81 -4.00
N THR A 215 -17.80 11.13 -3.71
CA THR A 215 -17.06 10.61 -2.54
C THR A 215 -17.53 11.27 -1.24
N ALA A 216 -17.21 10.66 -0.09
CA ALA A 216 -17.49 11.23 1.24
C ALA A 216 -17.00 12.68 1.38
N LYS A 217 -15.78 12.96 0.88
CA LYS A 217 -15.17 14.29 0.92
C LYS A 217 -15.94 15.29 0.06
N GLU A 218 -16.35 14.89 -1.13
CA GLU A 218 -17.13 15.75 -2.05
C GLU A 218 -18.52 16.06 -1.47
N ILE A 219 -19.19 15.08 -0.85
CA ILE A 219 -20.47 15.28 -0.15
C ILE A 219 -20.28 16.27 1.02
N CYS A 220 -19.24 16.10 1.83
CA CYS A 220 -18.92 17.03 2.93
C CYS A 220 -18.64 18.45 2.42
N GLN A 221 -18.12 18.58 1.20
CA GLN A 221 -17.78 19.86 0.57
C GLN A 221 -18.96 20.50 -0.18
N HIS A 222 -20.00 19.74 -0.49
CA HIS A 222 -21.16 20.19 -1.24
C HIS A 222 -21.90 21.32 -0.49
N GLN A 223 -22.07 22.47 -1.14
CA GLN A 223 -22.55 23.70 -0.51
C GLN A 223 -23.95 23.52 0.12
N THR A 224 -24.90 22.95 -0.63
CA THR A 224 -26.26 22.71 -0.12
C THR A 224 -26.28 21.70 1.02
N VAL A 225 -25.38 20.71 1.02
CA VAL A 225 -25.28 19.72 2.11
C VAL A 225 -24.80 20.41 3.39
N LYS A 226 -23.82 21.31 3.30
CA LYS A 226 -23.36 22.11 4.45
C LYS A 226 -24.42 23.04 5.03
N ILE A 227 -25.39 23.47 4.21
CA ILE A 227 -26.50 24.33 4.66
C ILE A 227 -27.58 23.51 5.36
N LEU A 228 -27.92 22.34 4.80
CA LEU A 228 -29.01 21.51 5.29
C LEU A 228 -28.59 20.58 6.44
N PHE A 229 -27.31 20.24 6.52
CA PHE A 229 -26.78 19.28 7.48
C PHE A 229 -25.54 19.81 8.17
N ASP A 230 -25.42 19.50 9.46
CA ASP A 230 -24.17 19.66 10.19
C ASP A 230 -23.22 18.51 9.85
N THR A 231 -22.43 18.71 8.80
CA THR A 231 -21.47 17.71 8.30
C THR A 231 -20.38 17.39 9.32
N SER A 232 -20.11 18.28 10.28
CA SER A 232 -19.12 18.06 11.33
C SER A 232 -19.57 17.01 12.35
N THR A 233 -20.87 16.96 12.66
CA THR A 233 -21.45 16.02 13.64
C THR A 233 -21.96 14.72 13.02
N LEU A 234 -22.10 14.67 11.69
CA LEU A 234 -22.44 13.47 10.94
C LEU A 234 -21.28 12.47 10.88
N ALA A 235 -20.02 12.92 10.97
CA ALA A 235 -18.84 12.06 10.84
C ALA A 235 -18.87 11.19 9.57
N ILE A 236 -19.22 11.82 8.43
CA ILE A 236 -19.51 11.16 7.15
C ILE A 236 -18.36 10.26 6.71
N GLU A 237 -17.10 10.69 6.84
CA GLU A 237 -15.94 9.90 6.42
C GLU A 237 -15.80 8.59 7.18
N GLN A 238 -16.04 8.59 8.50
CA GLN A 238 -15.98 7.37 9.31
C GLN A 238 -17.15 6.43 8.98
N ARG A 239 -18.37 6.97 8.92
CA ARG A 239 -19.58 6.18 8.61
C ARG A 239 -19.55 5.62 7.20
N TRP A 240 -18.92 6.31 6.27
CA TRP A 240 -18.69 5.82 4.92
C TRP A 240 -17.91 4.51 4.92
N LEU A 241 -16.85 4.44 5.74
CA LEU A 241 -16.05 3.22 5.87
C LEU A 241 -16.89 2.07 6.45
N ASP A 242 -17.65 2.33 7.52
CA ASP A 242 -18.51 1.32 8.14
C ASP A 242 -19.61 0.83 7.17
N LEU A 243 -20.31 1.75 6.50
CA LEU A 243 -21.36 1.41 5.52
C LEU A 243 -20.80 0.65 4.31
N TYR A 244 -19.60 1.00 3.86
CA TYR A 244 -18.90 0.28 2.80
C TYR A 244 -18.51 -1.12 3.28
N GLN A 245 -17.92 -1.21 4.47
CA GLN A 245 -17.53 -2.44 5.13
C GLN A 245 -18.70 -3.41 5.28
N TYR A 246 -19.88 -2.95 5.73
CA TYR A 246 -21.02 -3.84 5.94
C TYR A 246 -21.91 -4.02 4.69
N GLY A 247 -21.44 -3.57 3.52
CA GLY A 247 -22.05 -3.83 2.22
C GLY A 247 -23.32 -3.03 1.92
N PHE A 248 -23.51 -1.89 2.58
CA PHE A 248 -24.62 -0.96 2.28
C PHE A 248 -24.30 -0.03 1.11
N ILE A 249 -23.02 0.20 0.82
CA ILE A 249 -22.55 1.05 -0.29
C ILE A 249 -21.45 0.35 -1.10
N SER A 250 -21.38 0.66 -2.41
CA SER A 250 -20.36 0.18 -3.35
C SER A 250 -20.07 1.26 -4.38
N GLU A 251 -18.79 1.53 -4.68
CA GLU A 251 -18.37 2.46 -5.75
C GLU A 251 -19.11 3.82 -5.73
N ASN A 252 -19.27 4.41 -4.53
CA ASN A 252 -19.98 5.67 -4.28
C ASN A 252 -21.50 5.66 -4.56
N ARG A 253 -22.14 4.49 -4.50
CA ARG A 253 -23.58 4.30 -4.64
C ARG A 253 -24.13 3.36 -3.57
N LEU A 254 -25.43 3.40 -3.35
CA LEU A 254 -26.10 2.40 -2.51
C LEU A 254 -26.10 1.03 -3.19
N THR A 255 -25.90 -0.03 -2.41
CA THR A 255 -26.24 -1.40 -2.81
C THR A 255 -27.74 -1.65 -2.62
N GLU A 256 -28.23 -2.81 -3.01
CA GLU A 256 -29.60 -3.24 -2.70
C GLU A 256 -29.87 -3.26 -1.19
N LYS A 257 -28.87 -3.69 -0.39
CA LYS A 257 -28.94 -3.69 1.07
C LYS A 257 -29.07 -2.27 1.64
N GLY A 258 -28.25 -1.34 1.16
CA GLY A 258 -28.31 0.08 1.55
C GLY A 258 -29.65 0.74 1.17
N SER A 259 -30.13 0.43 -0.03
CA SER A 259 -31.42 0.94 -0.53
C SER A 259 -32.58 0.44 0.33
N ASN A 260 -32.60 -0.85 0.67
CA ASN A 260 -33.65 -1.42 1.52
C ASN A 260 -33.65 -0.83 2.93
N VAL A 261 -32.48 -0.56 3.54
CA VAL A 261 -32.45 0.14 4.83
C VAL A 261 -33.01 1.55 4.69
N LEU A 262 -32.54 2.31 3.70
CA LEU A 262 -32.97 3.68 3.51
C LEU A 262 -34.49 3.76 3.28
N MET A 263 -35.04 2.89 2.42
CA MET A 263 -36.48 2.86 2.12
C MET A 263 -37.36 2.52 3.32
N ASN A 264 -36.82 1.80 4.31
CA ASN A 264 -37.52 1.47 5.55
C ASN A 264 -37.26 2.48 6.69
N SER A 265 -36.42 3.51 6.47
CA SER A 265 -36.12 4.53 7.47
C SER A 265 -37.18 5.62 7.54
N ASP A 266 -37.20 6.35 8.66
CA ASP A 266 -38.03 7.55 8.85
C ASP A 266 -37.72 8.65 7.81
N TYR A 267 -36.55 8.58 7.15
CA TYR A 267 -36.08 9.60 6.23
C TYR A 267 -36.48 9.37 4.77
N TRP A 268 -36.98 8.19 4.41
CA TRP A 268 -37.33 7.86 3.03
C TRP A 268 -38.34 8.84 2.43
N ALA A 269 -39.29 9.30 3.24
CA ALA A 269 -40.31 10.26 2.83
C ALA A 269 -39.72 11.60 2.30
N TYR A 270 -38.47 11.92 2.66
CA TYR A 270 -37.79 13.14 2.24
C TYR A 270 -36.78 12.93 1.10
N ALA A 271 -36.61 11.69 0.62
CA ALA A 271 -35.54 11.35 -0.32
C ALA A 271 -35.68 12.08 -1.66
N GLU A 272 -36.86 12.09 -2.27
CA GLU A 272 -37.10 12.80 -3.53
C GLU A 272 -36.95 14.31 -3.40
N LEU A 273 -37.48 14.89 -2.31
CA LEU A 273 -37.34 16.32 -2.03
C LEU A 273 -35.86 16.72 -1.89
N LEU A 274 -35.07 15.90 -1.20
CA LEU A 274 -33.64 16.15 -1.06
C LEU A 274 -32.90 16.02 -2.40
N CYS A 275 -33.24 15.03 -3.23
CA CYS A 275 -32.70 14.91 -4.60
C CYS A 275 -32.95 16.20 -5.40
N GLU A 276 -34.16 16.75 -5.33
CA GLU A 276 -34.50 17.99 -6.02
C GLU A 276 -33.70 19.18 -5.48
N GLN A 277 -33.63 19.35 -4.16
CA GLN A 277 -32.89 20.44 -3.52
C GLN A 277 -31.38 20.41 -3.82
N LEU A 278 -30.79 19.21 -3.86
CA LEU A 278 -29.36 19.04 -4.14
C LEU A 278 -29.03 19.18 -5.63
N ARG A 279 -29.94 18.82 -6.54
CA ARG A 279 -29.75 19.02 -7.99
C ARG A 279 -29.97 20.46 -8.44
N THR A 280 -30.95 21.14 -7.85
CA THR A 280 -31.32 22.50 -8.25
C THR A 280 -30.47 23.57 -7.57
N GLY A 281 -29.75 23.22 -6.51
CA GLY A 281 -28.89 24.12 -5.75
C GLY A 281 -29.69 25.32 -5.26
N THR A 282 -30.39 25.17 -4.12
CA THR A 282 -31.15 26.23 -3.42
C THR A 282 -31.00 27.63 -4.01
N GLN A 283 -31.98 28.06 -4.81
CA GLN A 283 -32.16 29.47 -5.16
C GLN A 283 -32.40 30.31 -3.91
#